data_AF-A0A143H8D1-F1
#
_entry.id   AF-A0A143H8D1-F1
#
_cell.length_a   1.000
_cell.length_b   1.000
_cell.length_c   1.000
_cell.angle_alpha   90.00
_cell.angle_beta   90.00
_cell.angle_gamma   90.00
#
_symmetry.space_group_name_H-M   'P 1'
#
loop_
_entity.id
_entity.type
_entity.pdbx_description
1 polymer ?
#
loop_
_entity_poly.entity_id
_entity_poly.type
_entity_poly.pdbx_seq_one_letter_code
_entity_poly.pdbx_strand_id
1 'polypeptide(L)'
;MLKFIVIFSVFCIIVWALDLLLRKSLKIPKDKDYRFVNSTHKKIEISMILIFLFVLVFSNYKFPLAIILLISFVFIRAFIEWKYDKNRREYIITLISIFTYPTFISIAYYVSFN
;
A
#
# COMPACT_ATOMS: atom_id res chain seq x y z
N MET A 1 6.55 -16.72 17.17
CA MET A 1 5.21 -16.12 17.29
C MET A 1 5.19 -14.80 18.08
N LEU A 2 5.62 -14.75 19.35
CA LEU A 2 5.63 -13.50 20.15
C LEU A 2 6.44 -12.35 19.51
N LYS A 3 7.66 -12.64 19.02
CA LYS A 3 8.52 -11.67 18.33
C LYS A 3 7.83 -11.02 17.11
N PHE A 4 7.11 -11.83 16.33
CA PHE A 4 6.36 -11.37 15.17
C PHE A 4 5.23 -10.41 15.57
N ILE A 5 4.47 -10.74 16.62
CA ILE A 5 3.38 -9.90 17.13
C ILE A 5 3.92 -8.56 17.63
N VAL A 6 5.04 -8.56 18.36
CA VAL A 6 5.67 -7.33 18.85
C VAL A 6 6.14 -6.46 17.67
N ILE A 7 6.87 -7.03 16.71
CA ILE A 7 7.35 -6.29 15.53
C ILE A 7 6.18 -5.74 14.71
N PHE A 8 5.13 -6.52 14.51
CA PHE A 8 3.91 -6.11 13.83
C PHE A 8 3.27 -4.90 14.52
N SER A 9 3.10 -4.96 15.85
CA SER A 9 2.49 -3.89 16.63
C SER A 9 3.29 -2.59 16.54
N VAL A 10 4.62 -2.65 16.65
CA VAL A 10 5.52 -1.49 16.54
C VAL A 10 5.43 -0.90 15.13
N PHE A 11 5.44 -1.75 14.10
CA PHE A 11 5.30 -1.31 12.71
C PHE A 11 3.98 -0.57 12.47
N CYS A 12 2.86 -1.10 12.96
CA CYS A 12 1.56 -0.43 12.86
C CYS A 12 1.57 0.95 13.53
N ILE A 13 2.20 1.08 14.71
CA ILE A 13 2.33 2.36 15.41
C ILE A 13 3.15 3.35 14.58
N ILE A 14 4.27 2.92 13.98
CA ILE A 14 5.11 3.76 13.14
C ILE A 14 4.35 4.25 11.91
N VAL A 15 3.66 3.36 11.19
CA VAL A 15 2.87 3.74 10.00
C VAL A 15 1.76 4.72 10.37
N TRP A 16 1.06 4.48 11.48
CA TRP A 16 0.02 5.40 11.97
C TRP A 16 0.59 6.77 12.33
N ALA A 17 1.72 6.81 13.04
CA ALA A 17 2.39 8.06 13.38
C ALA A 17 2.88 8.81 12.14
N LEU A 18 3.44 8.11 11.15
CA LEU A 18 3.85 8.70 9.88
C LEU A 18 2.66 9.30 9.12
N ASP A 19 1.54 8.58 9.00
CA ASP A 19 0.31 9.10 8.37
C ASP A 19 -0.17 10.39 9.06
N LEU A 20 -0.22 10.41 10.40
CA LEU A 20 -0.59 11.60 11.17
C LEU A 20 0.36 12.78 10.92
N LEU A 21 1.67 12.54 10.97
CA LEU A 21 2.68 13.58 10.79
C LEU A 21 2.63 14.16 9.37
N LEU A 22 2.50 13.30 8.36
CA LEU A 22 2.41 13.71 6.95
C LEU A 22 1.14 14.52 6.70
N ARG A 23 -0.01 14.08 7.21
CA ARG A 23 -1.27 14.82 7.08
C ARG A 23 -1.19 16.18 7.74
N LYS A 24 -0.62 16.27 8.95
CA LYS A 24 -0.45 17.53 9.67
C LYS A 24 0.51 18.48 8.94
N SER A 25 1.64 17.97 8.48
CA SER A 25 2.67 18.75 7.77
C SER A 25 2.16 19.30 6.44
N LEU A 26 1.46 18.46 5.67
CA LEU A 26 1.00 18.78 4.31
C LEU A 26 -0.41 19.37 4.27
N LYS A 27 -1.07 19.53 5.43
CA LYS A 27 -2.46 19.99 5.57
C LYS A 27 -3.43 19.17 4.70
N ILE A 28 -3.22 17.85 4.64
CA ILE A 28 -4.07 16.94 3.88
C ILE A 28 -5.28 16.57 4.74
N PRO A 29 -6.52 16.89 4.31
CA PRO A 29 -7.71 16.50 5.05
C PRO A 29 -7.84 14.98 5.05
N LYS A 30 -8.20 14.39 6.19
CA LYS A 30 -8.43 12.95 6.28
C LYS A 30 -9.72 12.60 5.56
N ASP A 31 -9.66 11.74 4.54
CA ASP A 31 -10.87 11.15 3.97
C ASP A 31 -11.41 10.08 4.91
N LYS A 32 -12.73 10.04 5.09
CA LYS A 32 -13.37 9.05 5.98
C LYS A 32 -13.53 7.69 5.31
N ASP A 33 -13.63 7.65 3.99
CA ASP A 33 -13.97 6.45 3.24
C ASP A 33 -12.97 6.16 2.12
N TYR A 34 -12.73 4.87 1.88
CA TYR A 34 -12.06 4.41 0.66
C TYR A 34 -12.94 4.74 -0.54
N ARG A 35 -12.41 5.49 -1.51
CA ARG A 35 -13.15 5.90 -2.70
C ARG A 35 -12.36 5.69 -3.97
N PHE A 36 -13.05 5.34 -5.04
CA PHE A 36 -12.49 5.35 -6.38
C PHE A 36 -12.62 6.75 -6.97
N VAL A 37 -11.51 7.31 -7.46
CA VAL A 37 -11.51 8.61 -8.15
C VAL A 37 -12.44 8.65 -9.36
N ASN A 38 -12.55 7.54 -10.11
CA ASN A 38 -13.50 7.38 -11.21
C ASN A 38 -13.79 5.88 -11.48
N SER A 39 -14.70 5.59 -12.42
CA SER A 39 -15.09 4.23 -12.79
C SER A 39 -13.95 3.43 -13.43
N THR A 40 -13.06 4.09 -14.17
CA THR A 40 -11.87 3.46 -14.77
C THR A 40 -10.89 3.01 -13.68
N HIS A 41 -10.65 3.85 -12.68
CA HIS A 41 -9.83 3.52 -11.53
C HIS A 41 -10.35 2.29 -10.81
N LYS A 42 -11.67 2.22 -10.58
CA LYS A 42 -12.32 1.03 -10.00
C LYS A 42 -12.03 -0.24 -10.80
N LYS A 43 -12.17 -0.19 -12.12
CA LYS A 43 -11.89 -1.34 -13.00
C LYS A 43 -10.43 -1.76 -12.92
N ILE A 44 -9.50 -0.80 -12.92
CA ILE A 44 -8.06 -1.06 -12.84
C ILE A 44 -7.72 -1.74 -11.51
N GLU A 45 -8.14 -1.17 -10.37
CA GLU A 45 -7.82 -1.74 -9.06
C GLU A 45 -8.39 -3.15 -8.91
N ILE A 46 -9.64 -3.39 -9.32
CA ILE A 46 -10.26 -4.73 -9.29
C ILE A 46 -9.46 -5.72 -10.15
N SER A 47 -9.09 -5.35 -11.38
CA SER A 47 -8.29 -6.19 -12.26
C SER A 47 -6.93 -6.52 -11.65
N MET A 48 -6.26 -5.54 -11.03
CA MET A 48 -4.97 -5.77 -10.37
C MET A 48 -5.09 -6.71 -9.17
N ILE A 49 -6.15 -6.59 -8.37
CA ILE A 49 -6.43 -7.50 -7.26
C ILE A 49 -6.63 -8.94 -7.77
N LEU A 50 -7.38 -9.12 -8.87
CA LEU A 50 -7.59 -10.43 -9.47
C LEU A 50 -6.27 -11.05 -9.98
N ILE A 51 -5.44 -10.26 -10.65
CA ILE A 51 -4.11 -10.69 -11.12
C ILE A 51 -3.21 -11.06 -9.92
N PHE A 52 -3.25 -10.26 -8.86
CA PHE A 52 -2.49 -10.52 -7.63
C PHE A 52 -2.89 -11.85 -6.99
N LEU A 53 -4.19 -12.10 -6.83
CA LEU A 53 -4.70 -13.38 -6.32
C LEU A 53 -4.29 -14.56 -7.22
N PHE A 54 -4.39 -14.39 -8.54
CA PHE A 54 -3.96 -15.40 -9.49
C PHE A 54 -2.47 -15.74 -9.34
N VAL A 55 -1.60 -14.73 -9.23
CA VAL A 55 -0.16 -14.93 -9.00
C VAL A 55 0.12 -15.67 -7.69
N LEU A 56 -0.58 -15.32 -6.60
CA LEU A 56 -0.41 -15.98 -5.31
C LEU A 56 -0.81 -17.47 -5.34
N VAL A 57 -1.81 -17.84 -6.13
CA VAL A 57 -2.25 -19.24 -6.21
C VAL A 57 -1.36 -20.03 -7.16
N PHE A 58 -1.14 -19.54 -8.38
CA PHE A 58 -0.66 -20.34 -9.50
C PHE A 58 0.81 -20.15 -9.88
N SER A 59 1.47 -19.06 -9.45
CA SER A 59 2.86 -18.82 -9.84
C SER A 59 3.85 -19.56 -8.94
N ASN A 60 5.00 -19.98 -9.47
CA ASN A 60 6.13 -20.45 -8.66
C ASN A 60 6.97 -19.28 -8.10
N TYR A 61 6.83 -18.08 -8.69
CA TYR A 61 7.54 -16.87 -8.30
C TYR A 61 6.65 -15.90 -7.51
N LYS A 62 5.82 -16.46 -6.61
CA LYS A 62 4.76 -15.74 -5.88
C LYS A 62 5.26 -14.47 -5.19
N PHE A 63 6.34 -14.59 -4.42
CA PHE A 63 6.90 -13.49 -3.63
C PHE A 63 7.44 -12.32 -4.48
N PRO A 64 8.38 -12.53 -5.41
CA PRO A 64 8.89 -11.42 -6.22
C PRO A 64 7.81 -10.79 -7.11
N LEU A 65 6.92 -11.59 -7.70
CA LEU A 65 5.81 -11.06 -8.50
C LEU A 65 4.78 -10.31 -7.64
N ALA A 66 4.47 -10.79 -6.44
CA ALA A 66 3.58 -10.09 -5.51
C ALA A 66 4.14 -8.71 -5.13
N ILE A 67 5.45 -8.61 -4.87
CA ILE A 67 6.12 -7.33 -4.59
C ILE A 67 6.02 -6.39 -5.79
N ILE A 68 6.33 -6.86 -7.00
CA ILE A 68 6.24 -6.06 -8.23
C ILE A 68 4.80 -5.56 -8.45
N LEU A 69 3.81 -6.42 -8.26
CA LEU A 69 2.40 -6.08 -8.42
C LEU A 69 1.92 -5.08 -7.37
N LEU A 70 2.36 -5.22 -6.10
CA LEU A 70 2.05 -4.25 -5.04
C LEU A 70 2.66 -2.89 -5.33
N ILE A 71 3.93 -2.83 -5.74
CA ILE A 71 4.57 -1.55 -6.10
C ILE A 71 3.83 -0.92 -7.29
N SER A 72 3.52 -1.71 -8.32
CA SER A 72 2.76 -1.25 -9.48
C SER A 72 1.38 -0.73 -9.09
N PHE A 73 0.69 -1.42 -8.18
CA PHE A 73 -0.63 -1.03 -7.67
C PHE A 73 -0.60 0.34 -7.02
N VAL A 74 0.35 0.55 -6.10
CA VAL A 74 0.49 1.82 -5.39
C VAL A 74 0.90 2.94 -6.35
N PHE A 75 1.80 2.69 -7.31
CA PHE A 75 2.18 3.68 -8.32
C PHE A 75 1.00 4.10 -9.20
N ILE A 76 0.24 3.14 -9.72
CA ILE A 76 -0.92 3.42 -10.58
C ILE A 76 -1.96 4.23 -9.80
N ARG A 77 -2.24 3.84 -8.55
CA ARG A 77 -3.16 4.57 -7.69
C ARG A 77 -2.69 6.00 -7.43
N ALA A 78 -1.44 6.18 -7.01
CA ALA A 78 -0.87 7.51 -6.77
C ALA A 78 -0.90 8.37 -8.04
N PHE A 79 -0.64 7.78 -9.22
CA PHE A 79 -0.73 8.47 -10.49
C PHE A 79 -2.16 8.91 -10.83
N ILE A 80 -3.16 8.05 -10.60
CA ILE A 80 -4.57 8.38 -10.82
C ILE A 80 -5.02 9.48 -9.83
N GLU A 81 -4.69 9.36 -8.55
CA GLU A 81 -4.98 10.36 -7.53
C GLU A 81 -4.34 11.72 -7.88
N TRP A 82 -3.07 11.72 -8.29
CA TRP A 82 -2.39 12.94 -8.73
C TRP A 82 -3.03 13.57 -9.97
N LYS A 83 -3.38 12.76 -10.96
CA LYS A 83 -3.92 13.24 -12.24
C LYS A 83 -5.36 13.74 -12.12
N TYR A 84 -6.20 13.02 -11.37
CA TYR A 84 -7.65 13.21 -11.36
C TYR A 84 -8.21 13.74 -10.03
N ASP A 85 -7.49 13.65 -8.90
CA ASP A 85 -7.92 14.14 -7.57
C ASP A 85 -6.96 15.22 -7.01
N LYS A 86 -6.76 16.28 -7.80
CA LYS A 86 -5.76 17.34 -7.55
C LYS A 86 -5.93 18.09 -6.23
N ASN A 87 -7.15 18.16 -5.69
CA ASN A 87 -7.44 19.00 -4.52
C ASN A 87 -7.03 18.36 -3.19
N ARG A 88 -6.95 17.02 -3.12
CA ARG A 88 -6.69 16.34 -1.83
C ARG A 88 -5.22 16.08 -1.55
N ARG A 89 -4.37 16.03 -2.58
CA ARG A 89 -2.94 15.63 -2.46
C ARG A 89 -2.73 14.27 -1.74
N GLU A 90 -3.77 13.44 -1.67
CA GLU A 90 -3.76 12.12 -1.05
C GLU A 90 -2.69 11.21 -1.69
N TYR A 91 -2.41 11.44 -2.98
CA TYR A 91 -1.37 10.76 -3.74
C TYR A 91 0.01 10.81 -3.07
N ILE A 92 0.33 11.84 -2.27
CA ILE A 92 1.61 11.93 -1.57
C ILE A 92 1.71 10.84 -0.49
N ILE A 93 0.63 10.63 0.26
CA ILE A 93 0.55 9.59 1.29
C ILE A 93 0.57 8.22 0.62
N THR A 94 -0.21 8.05 -0.45
CA THR A 94 -0.21 6.83 -1.26
C THR A 94 1.19 6.51 -1.80
N LEU A 95 1.92 7.49 -2.31
CA LEU A 95 3.27 7.29 -2.89
C LEU A 95 4.30 6.95 -1.81
N ILE A 96 4.20 7.51 -0.61
CA ILE A 96 5.04 7.11 0.54
C ILE A 96 4.76 5.66 0.95
N SER A 97 3.53 5.18 0.77
CA SER A 97 3.17 3.81 1.13
C SER A 97 3.93 2.74 0.32
N ILE A 98 4.52 3.11 -0.83
CA ILE A 98 5.44 2.28 -1.63
C ILE A 98 6.60 1.77 -0.80
N PHE A 99 7.06 2.52 0.19
CA PHE A 99 8.13 2.07 1.08
C PHE A 99 7.59 1.25 2.24
N THR A 100 6.42 1.58 2.77
CA THR A 100 5.86 0.91 3.95
C THR A 100 5.41 -0.52 3.69
N TYR A 101 4.67 -0.80 2.60
CA TYR A 101 4.14 -2.15 2.38
C TYR A 101 5.23 -3.19 2.05
N PRO A 102 6.21 -2.92 1.16
CA PRO A 102 7.29 -3.87 0.88
C PRO A 102 8.25 -4.04 2.05
N THR A 103 8.54 -2.99 2.82
CA THR A 103 9.37 -3.13 4.04
C THR A 103 8.69 -4.03 5.06
N PHE A 104 7.37 -3.87 5.26
CA PHE A 104 6.60 -4.76 6.13
C PHE A 104 6.70 -6.22 5.70
N ILE A 105 6.44 -6.52 4.42
CA ILE A 105 6.51 -7.88 3.87
C ILE A 105 7.91 -8.45 4.02
N SER A 106 8.95 -7.65 3.78
CA SER A 106 10.34 -8.08 3.89
C SER A 106 10.73 -8.43 5.33
N ILE A 107 10.32 -7.61 6.30
CA ILE A 107 10.52 -7.87 7.73
C ILE A 107 9.74 -9.12 8.15
N ALA A 108 8.47 -9.23 7.75
CA ALA A 108 7.62 -10.38 8.06
C ALA A 108 8.21 -11.68 7.52
N TYR A 109 8.73 -11.67 6.29
CA TYR A 109 9.45 -12.80 5.70
C TYR A 109 10.71 -13.12 6.52
N TYR A 110 11.58 -12.14 6.77
CA TYR A 110 12.82 -12.35 7.52
C TYR A 110 12.61 -12.97 8.90
N VAL A 111 11.56 -12.54 9.63
CA VAL A 111 11.19 -13.03 10.97
C VAL A 111 10.48 -14.39 10.93
N SER A 112 9.88 -14.77 9.81
CA SER A 112 9.20 -16.07 9.69
C SER A 112 10.15 -17.21 9.34
N PHE A 113 11.28 -16.91 8.70
CA PHE A 113 12.27 -17.89 8.22
C PHE A 113 13.55 -17.96 9.07
N ASN A 114 13.69 -17.10 10.10
CA ASN A 114 14.72 -17.18 11.16
C ASN A 114 14.06 -17.34 12.53
#